data_AF-A0A1G6YQQ2-F1
#
_entry.id   AF-A0A1G6YQQ2-F1
#
_cell.length_a   1.000
_cell.length_b   1.000
_cell.length_c   1.000
_cell.angle_alpha   90.00
_cell.angle_beta   90.00
_cell.angle_gamma   90.00
#
_symmetry.space_group_name_H-M   'P 1'
#
loop_
_entity.id
_entity.type
_entity.pdbx_description
1 polymer ?
#
loop_
_entity_poly.entity_id
_entity_poly.type
_entity_poly.pdbx_seq_one_letter_code
_entity_poly.pdbx_strand_id
1 'polypeptide(L)'
;MVKYIGDVTKEFNIESHTLRNWEDRGLIGDVEQDFVHGRMYNEEQIERIRTIQEVINAQRERGMKRTDYREVEDVLLDRFGGLVVERQENIPATPETFINLLKKLEKQEQANEQLKELLMTMAKSQVEGNDRIHQALAENTAKQEEEIKEIREVREMVSELNKNLPEEPAISKEQADAVIKENQSLKQEVQLMKKVLDEVLIQIEEDREKQESLQAASAEEPKKGFFAKLFG
;
A
#
# COMPACT_ATOMS: atom_id res chain seq x y z
N MET A 1 18.20 -36.00 26.57
CA MET A 1 18.53 -34.87 27.49
C MET A 1 18.55 -33.56 26.70
N VAL A 2 18.03 -32.44 27.23
CA VAL A 2 18.04 -31.13 26.55
C VAL A 2 19.18 -30.27 27.10
N LYS A 3 19.91 -29.55 26.24
CA LYS A 3 20.98 -28.61 26.65
C LYS A 3 20.74 -27.23 26.05
N TYR A 4 21.06 -26.18 26.80
CA TYR A 4 20.96 -24.81 26.32
C TYR A 4 22.21 -24.40 25.53
N ILE A 5 22.09 -23.39 24.68
CA ILE A 5 23.23 -22.86 23.91
C ILE A 5 24.44 -22.49 24.77
N GLY A 6 24.22 -22.00 25.99
CA GLY A 6 25.30 -21.69 26.93
C GLY A 6 26.10 -22.93 27.36
N ASP A 7 25.44 -24.08 27.50
CA ASP A 7 26.09 -25.34 27.89
C ASP A 7 26.79 -25.96 26.69
N VAL A 8 26.13 -25.99 25.53
CA VAL A 8 26.68 -26.54 24.28
C VAL A 8 27.93 -25.79 23.84
N THR A 9 27.90 -24.45 23.86
CA THR A 9 29.06 -23.62 23.47
C THR A 9 30.28 -23.87 24.36
N LYS A 10 30.06 -24.06 25.67
CA LYS A 10 31.13 -24.39 26.63
C LYS A 10 31.64 -25.82 26.46
N GLU A 11 30.74 -26.78 26.31
CA GLU A 11 31.09 -28.20 26.24
C GLU A 11 31.88 -28.54 24.97
N PHE A 12 31.48 -27.99 23.83
CA PHE A 12 32.14 -28.27 22.55
C PHE A 12 33.17 -27.21 22.15
N ASN A 13 33.35 -26.17 22.96
CA ASN A 13 34.23 -25.02 22.67
C ASN A 13 33.90 -24.37 21.31
N ILE A 14 32.61 -24.14 21.06
CA ILE A 14 32.08 -23.56 19.83
C ILE A 14 31.50 -22.18 20.15
N GLU A 15 31.82 -21.18 19.33
CA GLU A 15 31.24 -19.85 19.48
C GLU A 15 29.74 -19.88 19.13
N SER A 16 28.92 -19.13 19.89
CA SER A 16 27.46 -19.14 19.69
C SER A 16 27.03 -18.74 18.27
N HIS A 17 27.81 -17.90 17.59
CA HIS A 17 27.51 -17.50 16.21
C HIS A 17 27.79 -18.62 15.20
N THR A 18 28.75 -19.49 15.48
CA THR A 18 29.07 -20.66 14.64
C THR A 18 27.93 -21.68 14.70
N LEU A 19 27.36 -21.93 15.89
CA LEU A 19 26.17 -22.76 16.03
C LEU A 19 24.99 -22.22 15.23
N ARG A 20 24.71 -20.91 15.34
CA ARG A 20 23.64 -20.27 14.56
C ARG A 20 23.86 -20.43 13.05
N ASN A 21 25.10 -20.31 12.58
CA ASN A 21 25.41 -20.53 11.17
C ASN A 21 25.14 -21.98 10.73
N TRP A 22 25.39 -22.97 11.59
CA TRP A 22 25.06 -24.37 11.30
C TRP A 22 23.55 -24.64 11.33
N GLU A 23 22.80 -23.93 12.18
CA GLU A 23 21.33 -23.93 12.18
C GLU A 23 20.79 -23.35 10.88
N ASP A 24 21.27 -22.17 10.48
CA ASP A 24 20.84 -21.47 9.24
C ASP A 24 21.15 -22.30 7.97
N ARG A 25 22.17 -23.17 8.03
CA ARG A 25 22.52 -24.13 6.96
C ARG A 25 21.71 -25.42 6.99
N GLY A 26 20.85 -25.62 7.99
CA GLY A 26 20.06 -26.83 8.16
C GLY A 26 20.85 -28.06 8.64
N LEU A 27 22.08 -27.88 9.15
CA LEU A 27 22.93 -29.01 9.58
C LEU A 27 22.46 -29.63 10.90
N ILE A 28 21.93 -28.80 11.80
CA ILE A 28 21.44 -29.18 13.13
C ILE A 28 19.94 -29.48 13.12
N GLY A 29 19.18 -28.83 12.23
CA GLY A 29 17.72 -28.89 12.17
C GLY A 29 17.03 -27.85 13.05
N ASP A 30 15.73 -28.05 13.30
CA ASP A 30 14.85 -27.10 14.00
C ASP A 30 15.18 -26.99 15.50
N VAL A 31 15.69 -25.85 15.94
CA VAL A 31 16.12 -25.60 17.32
C VAL A 31 15.01 -24.92 18.10
N GLU A 32 14.52 -25.58 19.15
CA GLU A 32 13.50 -25.01 20.03
C GLU A 32 14.06 -23.82 20.83
N GLN A 33 13.20 -22.86 21.14
CA GLN A 33 13.56 -21.67 21.91
C GLN A 33 12.74 -21.59 23.19
N ASP A 34 13.43 -21.56 24.32
CA ASP A 34 12.91 -21.18 25.63
C ASP A 34 12.97 -19.66 25.82
N PHE A 35 11.94 -19.09 26.44
CA PHE A 35 11.86 -17.66 26.75
C PHE A 35 12.89 -17.22 27.80
N VAL A 36 13.31 -18.12 28.69
CA VAL A 36 14.19 -17.77 29.82
C VAL A 36 15.66 -17.96 29.47
N HIS A 37 16.02 -19.07 28.83
CA HIS A 37 17.42 -19.44 28.61
C HIS A 37 17.82 -19.45 27.11
N GLY A 38 16.88 -19.19 26.20
CA GLY A 38 17.14 -19.10 24.77
C GLY A 38 17.09 -20.46 24.06
N ARG A 39 18.05 -20.70 23.15
CA ARG A 39 18.04 -21.88 22.26
C ARG A 39 18.31 -23.17 23.04
N MET A 40 17.52 -24.20 22.76
CA MET A 40 17.53 -25.53 23.35
C MET A 40 17.81 -26.59 22.29
N TYR A 41 18.76 -27.47 22.57
CA TYR A 41 19.11 -28.58 21.70
C TYR A 41 18.68 -29.89 22.33
N ASN A 42 17.95 -30.69 21.57
CA ASN A 42 17.62 -32.06 21.95
C ASN A 42 18.84 -32.99 21.78
N GLU A 43 18.67 -34.25 22.16
CA GLU A 43 19.77 -35.22 22.18
C GLU A 43 20.35 -35.52 20.79
N GLU A 44 19.50 -35.67 19.78
CA GLU A 44 19.94 -35.86 18.39
C GLU A 44 20.73 -34.64 17.88
N GLN A 45 20.26 -33.43 18.20
CA GLN A 45 20.93 -32.19 17.82
C GLN A 45 22.30 -32.06 18.49
N ILE A 46 22.41 -32.44 19.75
CA ILE A 46 23.70 -32.48 20.46
C ILE A 46 24.64 -33.48 19.78
N GLU A 47 24.16 -34.64 19.35
CA GLU A 47 24.97 -35.62 18.62
C GLU A 47 25.39 -35.12 17.23
N ARG A 48 24.52 -34.41 16.52
CA ARG A 48 24.85 -33.75 15.25
C ARG A 48 25.93 -32.69 15.46
N ILE A 49 25.78 -31.82 16.46
CA ILE A 49 26.77 -30.79 16.82
C ILE A 49 28.13 -31.43 17.14
N ARG A 50 28.13 -32.50 17.95
CA ARG A 50 29.35 -33.27 18.23
C ARG A 50 29.99 -33.79 16.95
N THR A 51 29.19 -34.40 16.07
CA THR A 51 29.68 -34.98 14.80
C THR A 51 30.27 -33.90 13.90
N ILE A 52 29.61 -32.75 13.75
CA ILE A 52 30.13 -31.61 12.97
C ILE A 52 31.47 -31.16 13.55
N GLN A 53 31.58 -31.02 14.87
CA GLN A 53 32.81 -30.59 15.52
C GLN A 53 33.95 -31.60 15.33
N GLU A 54 33.66 -32.90 15.43
CA GLU A 54 34.63 -33.98 15.18
C GLU A 54 35.19 -33.91 13.76
N VAL A 55 34.32 -33.74 12.75
CA VAL A 55 34.73 -33.60 11.35
C VAL A 55 35.59 -32.34 11.15
N ILE A 56 35.16 -31.20 11.70
CA ILE A 56 35.92 -29.94 11.58
C ILE A 56 37.30 -30.07 12.24
N ASN A 57 37.38 -30.69 13.42
CA ASN A 57 38.65 -30.91 14.09
C ASN A 57 39.57 -31.82 13.26
N ALA A 58 39.04 -32.90 12.69
CA ALA A 58 39.79 -33.77 11.78
C ALA A 58 40.28 -33.02 10.53
N GLN A 59 39.48 -32.10 9.97
CA GLN A 59 39.91 -31.24 8.88
C GLN A 59 41.05 -30.30 9.28
N ARG A 60 41.02 -29.74 10.50
CA ARG A 60 42.08 -28.89 11.03
C ARG A 60 43.37 -29.67 11.27
N GLU A 61 43.28 -30.90 11.78
CA GLU A 61 44.42 -31.81 11.92
C GLU A 61 45.07 -32.16 10.57
N ARG A 62 44.26 -32.30 9.50
CA ARG A 62 44.74 -32.45 8.12
C ARG A 62 45.35 -31.16 7.54
N GLY A 63 45.37 -30.05 8.29
CA GLY A 63 45.93 -28.77 7.87
C GLY A 63 44.98 -27.91 7.02
N MET A 64 43.68 -28.23 6.94
CA MET A 64 42.72 -27.40 6.20
C MET A 64 42.43 -26.11 6.95
N LYS A 65 42.63 -24.96 6.28
CA LYS A 65 42.35 -23.63 6.86
C LYS A 65 40.87 -23.26 6.85
N ARG A 66 40.11 -23.74 5.86
CA ARG A 66 38.67 -23.52 5.72
C ARG A 66 37.94 -24.83 6.00
N THR A 67 36.74 -24.73 6.57
CA THR A 67 35.88 -25.89 6.77
C THR A 67 35.30 -26.32 5.43
N ASP A 68 35.46 -27.60 5.10
CA ASP A 68 34.76 -28.21 3.98
C ASP A 68 33.41 -28.74 4.47
N TYR A 69 32.36 -27.98 4.19
CA TYR A 69 31.00 -28.34 4.59
C TYR A 69 30.43 -29.51 3.79
N ARG A 70 31.00 -29.87 2.63
CA ARG A 70 30.55 -31.05 1.88
C ARG A 70 30.87 -32.33 2.63
N GLU A 71 32.08 -32.44 3.16
CA GLU A 71 32.47 -33.59 3.99
C GLU A 71 31.61 -33.65 5.27
N VAL A 72 31.26 -32.49 5.85
CA VAL A 72 30.34 -32.44 7.01
C VAL A 72 28.96 -32.97 6.62
N GLU A 73 28.41 -32.51 5.51
CA GLU A 73 27.10 -32.95 4.99
C GLU A 73 27.09 -34.45 4.68
N ASP A 74 28.15 -34.97 4.06
CA ASP A 74 28.29 -36.40 3.74
C ASP A 74 28.30 -37.27 5.01
N VAL A 75 29.04 -36.85 6.05
CA VAL A 75 29.10 -37.58 7.33
C VAL A 75 27.76 -37.50 8.07
N LEU A 76 27.09 -36.34 8.03
CA LEU A 76 25.76 -36.19 8.63
C LEU A 76 24.72 -37.02 7.88
N LEU A 77 24.80 -37.10 6.56
CA LEU A 77 23.92 -37.92 5.72
C LEU A 77 24.11 -39.41 6.03
N ASP A 78 25.35 -39.87 6.12
CA ASP A 78 25.67 -41.27 6.43
C ASP A 78 25.21 -41.65 7.84
N ARG A 79 25.42 -40.77 8.83
CA ARG A 79 25.13 -41.06 10.24
C ARG A 79 23.67 -40.85 10.63
N PHE A 80 22.98 -39.87 10.05
CA PHE A 80 21.63 -39.46 10.44
C PHE A 80 20.59 -39.54 9.31
N GLY A 81 20.97 -39.94 8.10
CA GLY A 81 20.04 -40.23 7.01
C GLY A 81 19.49 -39.03 6.23
N GLY A 82 20.03 -37.82 6.40
CA GLY A 82 19.64 -36.64 5.60
C GLY A 82 19.80 -35.27 6.27
N LEU A 83 19.70 -34.22 5.44
CA LEU A 83 19.41 -32.85 5.87
C LEU A 83 18.03 -32.85 6.57
N VAL A 84 17.96 -32.24 7.77
CA VAL A 84 16.73 -32.20 8.55
C VAL A 84 15.69 -31.36 7.81
N VAL A 85 14.49 -31.91 7.65
CA VAL A 85 13.35 -31.18 7.09
C VAL A 85 13.14 -29.89 7.90
N GLU A 86 13.26 -28.72 7.26
CA GLU A 86 12.84 -27.46 7.85
C GLU A 86 11.38 -27.62 8.31
N ARG A 87 11.11 -27.52 9.61
CA ARG A 87 9.71 -27.41 10.05
C ARG A 87 9.15 -26.14 9.43
N GLN A 88 8.09 -26.28 8.62
CA GLN A 88 7.16 -25.18 8.39
C GLN A 88 6.75 -24.60 9.74
N GLU A 89 6.77 -23.28 9.86
CA GLU A 89 6.49 -22.49 11.07
C GLU A 89 5.20 -22.94 11.79
N ASN A 90 5.29 -24.01 12.57
CA ASN A 90 4.24 -24.38 13.50
C ASN A 90 4.54 -23.61 14.78
N ILE A 91 3.82 -22.51 14.96
CA ILE A 91 3.80 -21.74 16.21
C ILE A 91 3.69 -22.75 17.36
N PRO A 92 4.70 -22.88 18.24
CA PRO A 92 4.66 -23.89 19.29
C PRO A 92 3.44 -23.62 20.16
N ALA A 93 2.53 -24.58 20.26
CA ALA A 93 1.29 -24.48 21.03
C ALA A 93 1.57 -24.66 22.53
N THR A 94 2.38 -23.78 23.11
CA THR A 94 2.57 -23.71 24.56
C THR A 94 1.56 -22.73 25.18
N PRO A 95 1.15 -22.90 26.44
CA PRO A 95 0.25 -21.95 27.10
C PRO A 95 0.79 -20.51 27.09
N GLU A 96 2.11 -20.34 27.13
CA GLU A 96 2.77 -19.04 27.11
C GLU A 96 2.74 -18.36 25.74
N THR A 97 2.90 -19.10 24.64
CA THR A 97 2.72 -18.54 23.30
C THR A 97 1.27 -18.15 23.07
N PHE A 98 0.31 -18.91 23.60
CA PHE A 98 -1.10 -18.56 23.56
C PHE A 98 -1.40 -17.27 24.34
N ILE A 99 -0.83 -17.11 25.55
CA ILE A 99 -0.94 -15.86 26.33
C ILE A 99 -0.33 -14.67 25.58
N ASN A 100 0.82 -14.86 24.94
CA ASN A 100 1.44 -13.81 24.13
C ASN A 100 0.62 -13.48 22.88
N LEU A 101 -0.03 -14.47 22.27
CA LEU A 101 -0.94 -14.26 21.14
C LEU A 101 -2.18 -13.48 21.59
N LEU A 102 -2.76 -13.82 22.74
CA LEU A 102 -3.88 -13.09 23.33
C LEU A 102 -3.52 -11.63 23.62
N LYS A 103 -2.35 -11.37 24.22
CA LYS A 103 -1.87 -10.00 24.44
C LYS A 103 -1.65 -9.22 23.14
N LYS A 104 -1.17 -9.89 22.09
CA LYS A 104 -1.04 -9.27 20.76
C LYS A 104 -2.40 -8.96 20.15
N LEU A 105 -3.36 -9.87 20.25
CA LEU A 105 -4.73 -9.68 19.78
C LEU A 105 -5.42 -8.53 20.52
N GLU A 106 -5.28 -8.45 21.84
CA GLU A 106 -5.83 -7.36 22.65
C GLU A 106 -5.24 -5.99 22.25
N LYS A 107 -3.91 -5.93 22.03
CA LYS A 107 -3.27 -4.71 21.51
C LYS A 107 -3.75 -4.35 20.11
N GLN A 108 -3.97 -5.34 19.26
CA GLN A 108 -4.46 -5.14 17.90
C GLN A 108 -5.91 -4.65 17.92
N GLU A 109 -6.73 -5.15 18.83
CA GLU A 109 -8.11 -4.70 19.03
C GLU A 109 -8.15 -3.26 19.51
N GLN A 110 -7.31 -2.87 20.47
CA GLN A 110 -7.16 -1.47 20.89
C GLN A 110 -6.73 -0.55 19.74
N ALA A 111 -5.78 -0.99 18.91
CA ALA A 111 -5.35 -0.23 17.74
C ALA A 111 -6.47 -0.07 16.70
N ASN A 112 -7.29 -1.11 16.51
CA ASN A 112 -8.46 -1.06 15.63
C ASN A 112 -9.53 -0.10 16.17
N GLU A 113 -9.74 -0.06 17.49
CA GLU A 113 -10.67 0.86 18.14
C GLU A 113 -10.25 2.33 17.88
N GLN A 114 -8.97 2.64 18.06
CA GLN A 114 -8.40 3.96 17.79
C GLN A 114 -8.53 4.35 16.30
N LEU A 115 -8.30 3.39 15.39
CA LEU A 115 -8.46 3.63 13.96
C LEU A 115 -9.91 3.94 13.60
N LYS A 116 -10.88 3.23 14.20
CA LYS A 116 -12.32 3.53 14.01
C LYS A 116 -12.68 4.92 14.49
N GLU A 117 -12.17 5.34 15.65
CA GLU A 117 -12.43 6.67 16.20
C GLU A 117 -11.84 7.77 15.31
N LEU A 118 -10.63 7.56 14.79
CA LEU A 118 -10.02 8.46 13.81
C LEU A 118 -10.84 8.56 12.52
N LEU A 119 -11.29 7.42 11.98
CA LEU A 119 -12.13 7.37 10.79
C LEU A 119 -13.48 8.07 11.01
N MET A 120 -14.12 7.89 12.17
CA MET A 120 -15.35 8.62 12.51
C MET A 120 -15.12 10.12 12.59
N THR A 121 -14.00 10.55 13.16
CA THR A 121 -13.63 11.97 13.26
C THR A 121 -13.40 12.58 11.87
N MET A 122 -12.68 11.87 11.00
CA MET A 122 -12.47 12.30 9.61
C MET A 122 -13.78 12.36 8.83
N ALA A 123 -14.65 11.35 8.96
CA ALA A 123 -15.95 11.33 8.31
C ALA A 123 -16.82 12.52 8.75
N LYS A 124 -16.87 12.80 10.06
CA LYS A 124 -17.59 13.96 10.61
C LYS A 124 -17.04 15.28 10.07
N SER A 125 -15.72 15.44 10.03
CA SER A 125 -15.09 16.64 9.47
C SER A 125 -15.34 16.80 7.97
N GLN A 126 -15.43 15.71 7.21
CA GLN A 126 -15.78 15.77 5.79
C GLN A 126 -17.23 16.20 5.56
N VAL A 127 -18.17 15.67 6.36
CA VAL A 127 -19.59 16.08 6.28
C VAL A 127 -19.72 17.56 6.61
N GLU A 128 -19.13 18.01 7.72
CA GLU A 128 -19.15 19.44 8.10
C GLU A 128 -18.47 20.34 7.07
N GLY A 129 -17.38 19.87 6.44
CA GLY A 129 -16.71 20.57 5.35
C GLY A 129 -17.58 20.68 4.10
N ASN A 130 -18.23 19.59 3.70
CA ASN A 130 -19.13 19.56 2.55
C ASN A 130 -20.36 20.44 2.77
N ASP A 131 -20.95 20.43 3.97
CA ASP A 131 -22.08 21.29 4.32
C ASP A 131 -21.72 22.77 4.18
N ARG A 132 -20.52 23.17 4.62
CA ARG A 132 -20.03 24.55 4.44
C ARG A 132 -19.83 24.90 2.96
N ILE A 133 -19.32 23.97 2.15
CA ILE A 133 -19.14 24.19 0.71
C ILE A 133 -20.51 24.34 0.03
N HIS A 134 -21.49 23.48 0.36
CA HIS A 134 -22.85 23.58 -0.18
C HIS A 134 -23.53 24.89 0.21
N GLN A 135 -23.36 25.33 1.45
CA GLN A 135 -23.90 26.62 1.90
C GLN A 135 -23.25 27.80 1.15
N ALA A 136 -21.92 27.80 1.03
CA ALA A 136 -21.21 28.84 0.29
C ALA A 136 -21.61 28.88 -1.19
N LEU A 137 -21.82 27.71 -1.83
CA LEU A 137 -22.33 27.61 -3.19
C LEU A 137 -23.76 28.16 -3.32
N ALA A 138 -24.65 27.86 -2.36
CA ALA A 138 -26.01 28.39 -2.34
C ALA A 138 -26.03 29.93 -2.20
N GLU A 139 -25.18 30.48 -1.34
CA GLU A 139 -25.05 31.94 -1.18
C GLU A 139 -24.47 32.61 -2.45
N ASN A 140 -23.47 32.00 -3.08
CA ASN A 140 -22.89 32.54 -4.32
C ASN A 140 -23.86 32.48 -5.50
N THR A 141 -24.62 31.38 -5.62
CA THR A 141 -25.64 31.25 -6.68
C THR A 141 -26.76 32.27 -6.49
N ALA A 142 -27.23 32.49 -5.25
CA ALA A 142 -28.21 33.55 -4.97
C ALA A 142 -27.68 34.96 -5.33
N LYS A 143 -26.43 35.27 -4.98
CA LYS A 143 -25.79 36.54 -5.37
C LYS A 143 -25.67 36.68 -6.89
N GLN A 144 -25.27 35.62 -7.59
CA GLN A 144 -25.20 35.62 -9.05
C GLN A 144 -26.59 35.83 -9.69
N GLU A 145 -27.64 35.25 -9.14
CA GLU A 145 -29.01 35.47 -9.62
C GLU A 145 -29.47 36.92 -9.41
N GLU A 146 -29.13 37.53 -8.27
CA GLU A 146 -29.38 38.96 -8.03
C GLU A 146 -28.60 39.85 -9.01
N GLU A 147 -27.31 39.60 -9.21
CA GLU A 147 -26.50 40.34 -10.20
C GLU A 147 -27.07 40.21 -11.62
N ILE A 148 -27.49 39.01 -12.03
CA ILE A 148 -28.14 38.80 -13.34
C ILE A 148 -29.45 39.59 -13.44
N LYS A 149 -30.22 39.67 -12.35
CA LYS A 149 -31.46 40.43 -12.31
C LYS A 149 -31.19 41.94 -12.43
N GLU A 150 -30.21 42.46 -11.69
CA GLU A 150 -29.80 43.87 -11.79
C GLU A 150 -29.29 44.20 -13.20
N ILE A 151 -28.47 43.34 -13.80
CA ILE A 151 -28.01 43.51 -15.19
C ILE A 151 -29.20 43.55 -16.15
N ARG A 152 -30.22 42.73 -15.93
CA ARG A 152 -31.44 42.73 -16.77
C ARG A 152 -32.21 44.04 -16.64
N GLU A 153 -32.40 44.52 -15.41
CA GLU A 153 -33.08 45.80 -15.14
C GLU A 153 -32.32 46.99 -15.74
N VAL A 154 -30.99 47.03 -15.58
CA VAL A 154 -30.13 48.05 -16.22
C VAL A 154 -30.25 47.97 -17.75
N ARG A 155 -30.27 46.76 -18.33
CA ARG A 155 -30.42 46.57 -19.78
C ARG A 155 -31.79 47.06 -20.28
N GLU A 156 -32.85 46.82 -19.52
CA GLU A 156 -34.19 47.33 -19.84
C GLU A 156 -34.25 48.85 -19.76
N MET A 157 -33.70 49.45 -18.69
CA MET A 157 -33.61 50.91 -18.56
C MET A 157 -32.79 51.55 -19.69
N VAL A 158 -31.64 50.96 -20.06
CA VAL A 158 -30.83 51.41 -21.20
C VAL A 158 -31.60 51.28 -22.51
N SER A 159 -32.37 50.20 -22.69
CA SER A 159 -33.22 50.02 -23.86
C SER A 159 -34.34 51.06 -23.94
N GLU A 160 -34.98 51.39 -22.81
CA GLU A 160 -36.01 52.43 -22.74
C GLU A 160 -35.44 53.83 -22.99
N LEU A 161 -34.28 54.14 -22.41
CA LEU A 161 -33.55 55.38 -22.68
C LEU A 161 -33.21 55.46 -24.18
N ASN A 162 -32.66 54.40 -24.78
CA ASN A 162 -32.37 54.37 -26.22
C ASN A 162 -33.62 54.53 -27.11
N LYS A 163 -34.81 54.10 -26.67
CA LYS A 163 -36.07 54.32 -27.40
C LYS A 163 -36.59 55.76 -27.27
N ASN A 164 -36.20 56.48 -26.22
CA ASN A 164 -36.64 57.84 -25.92
C ASN A 164 -35.63 58.92 -26.37
N LEU A 165 -34.46 58.54 -26.90
CA LEU A 165 -33.60 59.48 -27.61
C LEU A 165 -34.21 59.79 -28.99
N PRO A 166 -34.18 61.06 -29.44
CA PRO A 166 -34.48 61.39 -30.83
C PRO A 166 -33.53 60.63 -31.75
N GLU A 167 -34.02 60.15 -32.91
CA GLU A 167 -33.21 59.57 -33.98
C GLU A 167 -32.23 60.63 -34.55
N GLU A 168 -31.19 60.98 -33.81
CA GLU A 168 -29.99 61.60 -34.34
C GLU A 168 -29.02 60.49 -34.79
N PRO A 169 -28.24 60.72 -35.85
CA PRO A 169 -27.68 59.65 -36.65
C PRO A 169 -26.83 58.75 -35.78
N ALA A 170 -27.18 57.47 -35.84
CA ALA A 170 -26.47 56.33 -35.33
C ALA A 170 -24.96 56.56 -35.37
N ILE A 171 -24.29 56.15 -34.30
CA ILE A 171 -23.01 55.42 -34.30
C ILE A 171 -22.38 55.43 -35.70
N SER A 172 -21.24 56.13 -35.90
CA SER A 172 -20.64 56.26 -37.23
C SER A 172 -20.62 54.89 -37.93
N LYS A 173 -20.85 54.82 -39.26
CA LYS A 173 -20.85 53.53 -39.98
C LYS A 173 -19.69 52.62 -39.59
N GLU A 174 -18.52 53.19 -39.32
CA GLU A 174 -17.36 52.48 -38.78
C GLU A 174 -17.57 51.86 -37.40
N GLN A 175 -18.18 52.56 -36.44
CA GLN A 175 -18.48 52.02 -35.12
C GLN A 175 -19.60 50.96 -35.18
N ALA A 176 -20.60 51.11 -36.06
CA ALA A 176 -21.64 50.11 -36.25
C ALA A 176 -21.07 48.83 -36.90
N ASP A 177 -20.23 48.99 -37.93
CA ASP A 177 -19.54 47.88 -38.59
C ASP A 177 -18.54 47.19 -37.65
N ALA A 178 -17.87 47.94 -36.77
CA ALA A 178 -16.99 47.39 -35.74
C ALA A 178 -17.76 46.51 -34.74
N VAL A 179 -18.90 46.99 -34.21
CA VAL A 179 -19.74 46.23 -33.28
C VAL A 179 -20.35 44.99 -33.95
N ILE A 180 -20.75 45.08 -35.22
CA ILE A 180 -21.25 43.93 -36.00
C ILE A 180 -20.15 42.89 -36.16
N LYS A 181 -18.93 43.33 -36.52
CA LYS A 181 -17.77 42.44 -36.71
C LYS A 181 -17.35 41.78 -35.40
N GLU A 182 -17.35 42.52 -34.30
CA GLU A 182 -17.03 42.00 -32.96
C GLU A 182 -18.08 40.96 -32.52
N ASN A 183 -19.38 41.24 -32.69
CA ASN A 183 -20.43 40.27 -32.38
C ASN A 183 -20.34 39.01 -33.26
N GLN A 184 -19.95 39.13 -34.53
CA GLN A 184 -19.72 37.98 -35.40
C GLN A 184 -18.51 37.16 -34.92
N SER A 185 -17.42 37.82 -34.52
CA SER A 185 -16.24 37.17 -33.95
C SER A 185 -16.58 36.42 -32.66
N LEU A 186 -17.27 37.07 -31.73
CA LEU A 186 -17.70 36.46 -30.47
C LEU A 186 -18.65 35.27 -30.71
N LYS A 187 -19.53 35.35 -31.70
CA LYS A 187 -20.42 34.23 -32.05
C LYS A 187 -19.64 33.02 -32.59
N GLN A 188 -18.57 33.25 -33.35
CA GLN A 188 -17.68 32.19 -33.81
C GLN A 188 -16.88 31.59 -32.64
N GLU A 189 -16.39 32.42 -31.73
CA GLU A 189 -15.67 31.97 -30.54
C GLU A 189 -16.54 31.12 -29.61
N VAL A 190 -17.78 31.54 -29.36
CA VAL A 190 -18.77 30.76 -28.58
C VAL A 190 -19.10 29.42 -29.27
N GLN A 191 -19.21 29.39 -30.60
CA GLN A 191 -19.39 28.13 -31.32
C GLN A 191 -18.19 27.20 -31.20
N LEU A 192 -16.98 27.75 -31.18
CA LEU A 192 -15.76 26.97 -31.02
C LEU A 192 -15.63 26.43 -29.59
N MET A 193 -15.90 27.26 -28.58
CA MET A 193 -15.96 26.83 -27.18
C MET A 193 -16.99 25.72 -26.97
N LYS A 194 -18.15 25.80 -27.64
CA LYS A 194 -19.17 24.74 -27.57
C LYS A 194 -18.65 23.41 -28.13
N LYS A 195 -17.94 23.42 -29.26
CA LYS A 195 -17.33 22.21 -29.83
C LYS A 195 -16.27 21.62 -28.90
N VAL A 196 -15.42 22.46 -28.31
CA VAL A 196 -14.41 22.02 -27.34
C VAL A 196 -15.08 21.40 -26.12
N LEU A 197 -16.17 21.98 -25.63
CA LEU A 197 -16.93 21.42 -24.51
C LEU A 197 -17.53 20.06 -24.87
N ASP A 198 -18.13 19.92 -26.06
CA ASP A 198 -18.68 18.66 -26.53
C ASP A 198 -17.59 17.57 -26.66
N GLU A 199 -16.40 17.92 -27.16
CA GLU A 199 -15.24 17.01 -27.22
C GLU A 199 -14.74 16.58 -25.83
N VAL A 200 -14.66 17.53 -24.89
CA VAL A 200 -14.25 17.23 -23.51
C VAL A 200 -15.26 16.32 -22.82
N LEU A 201 -16.56 16.53 -23.04
CA LEU A 201 -17.60 15.65 -22.48
C LEU A 201 -17.49 14.22 -23.02
N ILE A 202 -17.28 14.06 -24.33
CA ILE A 202 -17.03 12.75 -24.94
C ILE A 202 -15.81 12.08 -24.30
N GLN A 203 -14.73 12.84 -24.11
CA GLN A 203 -13.50 12.30 -23.54
C GLN A 203 -13.65 11.88 -22.07
N ILE A 204 -14.45 12.61 -21.28
CA ILE A 204 -14.81 12.22 -19.91
C ILE A 204 -15.63 10.94 -19.89
N GLU A 205 -16.59 10.78 -20.82
CA GLU A 205 -17.39 9.56 -20.93
C GLU A 205 -16.52 8.36 -21.34
N GLU A 206 -15.64 8.51 -22.33
CA GLU A 206 -14.69 7.47 -22.74
C GLU A 206 -13.75 7.05 -21.61
N ASP A 207 -13.23 8.02 -20.84
CA ASP A 207 -12.34 7.75 -19.72
C ASP A 207 -13.07 7.05 -18.57
N ARG A 208 -14.34 7.39 -18.35
CA ARG A 208 -15.20 6.70 -17.39
C ARG A 208 -15.46 5.25 -17.81
N GLU A 209 -15.82 5.00 -19.07
CA GLU A 209 -16.02 3.64 -19.58
C GLU A 209 -14.74 2.80 -19.50
N LYS A 210 -13.57 3.39 -19.80
CA LYS A 210 -12.27 2.74 -19.60
C LYS A 210 -12.04 2.38 -18.15
N GLN A 211 -12.31 3.28 -17.20
CA GLN A 211 -12.17 2.98 -15.77
C GLN A 211 -13.12 1.88 -15.31
N GLU A 212 -14.38 1.90 -15.75
CA GLU A 212 -15.37 0.87 -15.43
C GLU A 212 -14.95 -0.50 -16.03
N SER A 213 -14.39 -0.53 -17.25
CA SER A 213 -13.88 -1.75 -17.87
C SER A 213 -12.62 -2.30 -17.17
N LEU A 214 -11.71 -1.44 -16.69
CA LEU A 214 -10.54 -1.84 -15.91
C LEU A 214 -10.94 -2.39 -14.53
N GLN A 215 -11.95 -1.80 -13.90
CA GLN A 215 -12.50 -2.31 -12.64
C GLN A 215 -13.21 -3.66 -12.85
N ALA A 216 -13.99 -3.82 -13.92
CA ALA A 216 -14.62 -5.10 -14.27
C ALA A 216 -13.59 -6.21 -14.59
N ALA A 217 -12.54 -5.89 -15.35
CA ALA A 217 -11.45 -6.82 -15.64
C ALA A 217 -10.67 -7.24 -14.38
N SER A 218 -10.50 -6.33 -13.41
CA SER A 218 -9.89 -6.65 -12.11
C SER A 218 -10.81 -7.46 -11.18
N ALA A 219 -12.11 -7.51 -11.46
CA ALA A 219 -13.09 -8.32 -10.72
C ALA A 219 -13.31 -9.72 -11.32
N GLU A 220 -13.03 -9.93 -12.62
CA GLU A 220 -13.23 -11.21 -13.32
C GLU A 220 -12.00 -12.12 -13.39
N GLU A 221 -10.81 -11.69 -12.97
CA GLU A 221 -9.69 -12.62 -12.77
C GLU A 221 -9.93 -13.44 -11.48
N PRO A 222 -10.21 -14.76 -11.55
CA PRO A 222 -10.07 -15.60 -10.37
C PRO A 222 -8.62 -15.49 -9.95
N LYS A 223 -8.38 -15.11 -8.69
CA LYS A 223 -7.07 -15.05 -8.03
C LYS A 223 -6.28 -16.35 -8.26
N LYS A 224 -5.64 -16.51 -9.42
CA LYS A 224 -4.49 -17.39 -9.58
C LYS A 224 -3.37 -16.64 -8.90
N GLY A 225 -3.32 -16.88 -7.60
CA GLY A 225 -2.52 -16.15 -6.65
C GLY A 225 -1.10 -15.97 -7.18
N PHE A 226 -0.58 -14.79 -6.91
CA PHE A 226 0.83 -14.41 -6.96
C PHE A 226 1.82 -15.58 -6.69
N PHE A 227 1.45 -16.53 -5.83
CA PHE A 227 2.20 -17.75 -5.52
C PHE A 227 2.34 -18.77 -6.65
N ALA A 228 1.36 -18.91 -7.56
CA ALA A 228 1.43 -19.86 -8.68
C ALA A 228 2.46 -19.45 -9.76
N LYS A 229 2.85 -18.17 -9.81
CA LYS A 229 3.82 -17.64 -10.78
C LYS A 229 5.26 -17.61 -10.26
N LEU A 230 5.44 -17.79 -8.95
CA LEU A 230 6.76 -17.83 -8.30
C LEU A 230 7.28 -19.25 -8.09
N PHE A 231 6.40 -20.26 -8.10
CA PHE A 231 6.75 -21.65 -7.74
C PHE A 231 6.20 -22.71 -8.72
N GLY A 232 5.84 -22.30 -9.93
CA GLY A 232 5.42 -23.21 -11.02
C GLY A 232 6.53 -23.43 -12.04
#